data_AF-A0A535UBX3-F1
#
_entry.id   AF-A0A535UBX3-F1
#
_cell.length_a   1.000
_cell.length_b   1.000
_cell.length_c   1.000
_cell.angle_alpha   90.00
_cell.angle_beta   90.00
_cell.angle_gamma   90.00
#
_symmetry.space_group_name_H-M   'P 1'
#
loop_
_entity.id
_entity.type
_entity.pdbx_description
1 polymer ?
#
loop_
_entity_poly.entity_id
_entity_poly.type
_entity_poly.pdbx_seq_one_letter_code
_entity_poly.pdbx_strand_id
1 'polypeptide(L)'
;MDPSDLRAGLAERLARSEPVDAETFNAACFMLSRALQDMTLTVPEAAPLVRRLLRVAGRVVIDTGLPDSSPETWPNTKEMALQWIDEALRELGYEARPTAGG
;
A
#
# COMPACT_ATOMS: atom_id res chain seq x y z
N MET A 1 -2.85 18.54 7.40
CA MET A 1 -2.90 17.74 8.64
C MET A 1 -1.46 17.50 9.09
N ASP A 2 -1.15 17.69 10.36
CA ASP A 2 0.17 17.39 10.91
C ASP A 2 0.42 15.85 10.87
N PRO A 3 1.61 15.36 10.47
CA PRO A 3 1.94 13.94 10.54
C PRO A 3 1.76 13.30 11.92
N SER A 4 1.88 14.06 13.00
CA SER A 4 1.64 13.60 14.36
C SER A 4 0.16 13.39 14.67
N ASP A 5 -0.71 14.28 14.19
CA ASP A 5 -2.17 14.13 14.28
C ASP A 5 -2.65 12.88 13.54
N LEU A 6 -2.08 12.62 12.36
CA LEU A 6 -2.37 11.43 11.57
C LEU A 6 -1.96 10.13 12.29
N ARG A 7 -0.82 10.13 13.00
CA ARG A 7 -0.36 8.98 13.83
C ARG A 7 -1.33 8.70 14.97
N ALA A 8 -1.68 9.74 15.73
CA ALA A 8 -2.56 9.61 16.89
C ALA A 8 -3.96 9.15 16.47
N GLY A 9 -4.53 9.78 15.43
CA GLY A 9 -5.84 9.42 14.91
C GLY A 9 -5.91 8.00 14.35
N LEU A 10 -4.88 7.56 13.61
CA LEU A 10 -4.81 6.19 13.11
C LEU A 10 -4.69 5.18 14.26
N ALA A 11 -3.84 5.43 15.25
CA ALA A 11 -3.66 4.55 16.40
C ALA A 11 -4.95 4.40 17.21
N GLU A 12 -5.68 5.50 17.44
CA GLU A 12 -6.96 5.49 18.15
C GLU A 12 -8.03 4.69 17.38
N ARG A 13 -8.17 4.93 16.06
CA ARG A 13 -9.11 4.17 15.21
C ARG A 13 -8.82 2.68 15.22
N LEU A 14 -7.54 2.29 15.06
CA LEU A 14 -7.13 0.89 15.09
C LEU A 14 -7.39 0.25 16.46
N ALA A 15 -7.11 0.97 17.56
CA ALA A 15 -7.38 0.49 18.92
C ALA A 15 -8.88 0.28 19.19
N ARG A 16 -9.74 1.06 18.53
CA ARG A 16 -11.20 0.95 18.63
C ARG A 16 -11.83 0.06 17.56
N SER A 17 -11.03 -0.55 16.68
CA SER A 17 -11.51 -1.30 15.51
C SER A 17 -12.47 -0.49 14.62
N GLU A 18 -12.27 0.83 14.56
CA GLU A 18 -13.06 1.71 13.70
C GLU A 18 -12.66 1.55 12.22
N PRO A 19 -13.60 1.72 11.28
CA PRO A 19 -13.29 1.69 9.86
C PRO A 19 -12.25 2.74 9.46
N VAL A 20 -11.38 2.37 8.53
CA VAL A 20 -10.39 3.26 7.92
C VAL A 20 -10.82 3.49 6.47
N ASP A 21 -11.00 4.75 6.09
CA ASP A 21 -11.27 5.13 4.70
C ASP A 21 -10.02 5.00 3.82
N ALA A 22 -10.20 5.03 2.50
CA ALA A 22 -9.14 4.81 1.54
C ALA A 22 -8.01 5.87 1.65
N GLU A 23 -8.36 7.12 1.95
CA GLU A 23 -7.42 8.22 2.19
C GLU A 23 -6.52 7.96 3.39
N THR A 24 -7.12 7.58 4.51
CA THR A 24 -6.41 7.26 5.75
C THR A 24 -5.53 6.02 5.57
N PHE A 25 -5.99 5.00 4.84
CA PHE A 25 -5.19 3.81 4.54
C PHE A 25 -3.95 4.15 3.71
N ASN A 26 -4.10 4.91 2.62
CA ASN A 26 -2.97 5.32 1.81
C ASN A 26 -1.99 6.22 2.58
N ALA A 27 -2.50 7.12 3.42
CA ALA A 27 -1.67 7.94 4.29
C ALA A 27 -0.86 7.07 5.27
N ALA A 28 -1.48 6.03 5.85
CA ALA A 28 -0.80 5.05 6.69
C ALA A 28 0.30 4.30 5.93
N CYS A 29 0.03 3.82 4.70
CA CYS A 29 1.03 3.18 3.84
C CYS A 29 2.22 4.10 3.56
N PHE A 30 1.98 5.39 3.28
CA PHE A 30 3.03 6.37 3.08
C PHE A 30 3.87 6.56 4.34
N MET A 31 3.24 6.72 5.51
CA MET A 31 3.95 6.86 6.79
C MET A 31 4.80 5.64 7.14
N LEU A 32 4.25 4.44 6.98
CA LEU A 32 4.97 3.18 7.19
C LEU A 32 6.17 3.07 6.24
N SER A 33 6.00 3.50 4.98
CA SER A 33 7.10 3.52 4.02
C SER A 33 8.24 4.41 4.51
N ARG A 34 7.93 5.57 5.12
CA ARG A 34 8.92 6.49 5.71
C ARG A 34 9.54 5.91 6.98
N ALA A 35 8.77 5.27 7.85
CA ALA A 35 9.31 4.63 9.04
C ALA A 35 10.37 3.57 8.70
N LEU A 36 10.19 2.82 7.61
CA LEU A 36 11.17 1.82 7.14
C LEU A 36 12.53 2.42 6.74
N GLN A 37 12.62 3.72 6.45
CA GLN A 37 13.89 4.39 6.12
C GLN A 37 14.83 4.47 7.33
N ASP A 38 14.25 4.55 8.53
CA ASP A 38 14.97 4.75 9.78
C ASP A 38 15.16 3.41 10.55
N MET A 39 14.58 2.33 10.03
CA MET A 39 14.71 0.98 10.61
C MET A 39 15.96 0.27 10.08
N THR A 40 16.71 -0.35 10.99
CA THR A 40 17.79 -1.27 10.61
C THR A 40 17.20 -2.67 10.44
N LEU A 41 17.15 -3.16 9.21
CA LEU A 41 16.73 -4.53 8.91
C LEU A 41 17.94 -5.47 8.85
N THR A 42 17.81 -6.68 9.39
CA THR A 42 18.82 -7.75 9.26
C THR A 42 19.10 -8.13 7.79
N VAL A 43 18.12 -7.89 6.91
CA VAL A 43 18.24 -8.05 5.45
C VAL A 43 17.98 -6.68 4.80
N PRO A 44 19.02 -5.88 4.51
CA PRO A 44 18.87 -4.52 3.99
C PRO A 44 18.10 -4.43 2.67
N GLU A 45 18.21 -5.46 1.83
CA GLU A 45 17.54 -5.57 0.53
C GLU A 45 16.01 -5.62 0.64
N ALA A 46 15.47 -6.01 1.80
CA ALA A 46 14.03 -6.05 2.04
C ALA A 46 13.42 -4.64 2.14
N ALA A 47 14.17 -3.64 2.61
CA ALA A 47 13.68 -2.28 2.82
C ALA A 47 13.13 -1.63 1.53
N PRO A 48 13.87 -1.59 0.39
CA PRO A 48 13.34 -1.01 -0.85
C PRO A 48 12.12 -1.77 -1.37
N LEU A 49 12.09 -3.10 -1.25
CA LEU A 49 10.96 -3.94 -1.68
C LEU A 49 9.67 -3.60 -0.91
N VAL A 50 9.72 -3.66 0.43
CA VAL A 50 8.56 -3.38 1.28
C VAL A 50 8.07 -1.95 1.09
N ARG A 51 8.98 -0.98 0.93
CA ARG A 51 8.62 0.41 0.62
C ARG A 51 7.87 0.56 -0.69
N ARG A 52 8.19 -0.24 -1.71
CA ARG A 52 7.45 -0.23 -2.98
C ARG A 52 6.09 -0.87 -2.84
N LEU A 53 6.01 -2.02 -2.18
CA LEU A 53 4.75 -2.70 -1.93
C LEU A 53 3.77 -1.83 -1.13
N LEU A 54 4.24 -1.10 -0.11
CA LEU A 54 3.39 -0.15 0.64
C LEU A 54 2.83 0.96 -0.24
N ARG A 55 3.63 1.52 -1.16
CA ARG A 55 3.15 2.55 -2.09
C ARG A 55 2.08 2.00 -3.03
N VAL A 56 2.30 0.81 -3.58
CA VAL A 56 1.32 0.16 -4.46
C VAL A 56 0.04 -0.17 -3.70
N ALA A 57 0.15 -0.71 -2.48
CA ALA A 57 -1.00 -1.03 -1.64
C ALA A 57 -1.87 0.21 -1.35
N GLY A 58 -1.25 1.33 -0.96
CA GLY A 58 -1.97 2.59 -0.76
C GLY A 58 -2.66 3.08 -2.03
N ARG A 59 -1.99 2.97 -3.18
CA ARG A 59 -2.55 3.38 -4.47
C ARG A 59 -3.73 2.52 -4.90
N VAL A 60 -3.62 1.21 -4.77
CA VAL A 60 -4.70 0.26 -5.07
C VAL A 60 -5.93 0.58 -4.22
N VAL A 61 -5.76 0.81 -2.93
CA VAL A 61 -6.88 1.11 -2.02
C VAL A 61 -7.53 2.46 -2.35
N ILE A 62 -6.78 3.51 -2.69
CA ILE A 62 -7.37 4.79 -3.16
C ILE A 62 -8.18 4.58 -4.42
N ASP A 63 -7.59 3.96 -5.45
CA ASP A 63 -8.23 3.90 -6.76
C ASP A 63 -9.44 2.95 -6.77
N THR A 64 -9.53 2.02 -5.81
CA THR A 64 -10.65 1.07 -5.66
C THR A 64 -11.64 1.43 -4.55
N GLY A 65 -11.27 2.31 -3.63
CA GLY A 65 -12.07 2.63 -2.43
C GLY A 65 -12.82 3.94 -2.51
N LEU A 66 -12.80 4.64 -3.64
CA LEU A 66 -13.55 5.89 -3.84
C LEU A 66 -15.00 5.58 -4.25
N PRO A 67 -15.97 6.48 -3.95
CA PRO A 67 -17.38 6.24 -4.25
C PRO A 67 -17.69 5.94 -5.72
N ASP A 68 -16.88 6.46 -6.63
CA ASP A 68 -17.01 6.27 -8.08
C ASP A 68 -16.22 5.05 -8.60
N SER A 69 -15.52 4.33 -7.71
CA SER A 69 -14.82 3.09 -8.04
C SER A 69 -15.84 1.97 -8.25
N SER A 70 -16.38 1.85 -9.47
CA SER A 70 -17.27 0.75 -9.83
C SER A 70 -16.52 -0.38 -10.54
N PRO A 71 -16.87 -1.66 -10.31
CA PRO A 71 -16.34 -2.78 -11.10
C PRO A 71 -16.59 -2.64 -12.61
N GLU A 72 -17.60 -1.87 -13.01
CA GLU A 72 -17.94 -1.61 -14.41
C GLU A 72 -17.01 -0.57 -15.05
N THR A 73 -16.50 0.37 -14.25
CA THR A 73 -15.44 1.32 -14.64
C THR A 73 -14.05 0.69 -14.54
N TRP A 74 -13.92 -0.36 -13.73
CA TRP A 74 -12.68 -1.07 -13.42
C TRP A 74 -12.78 -2.61 -13.58
N PRO A 75 -13.12 -3.14 -14.78
CA PRO A 75 -13.16 -4.60 -15.01
C PRO A 75 -11.82 -5.29 -14.74
N ASN A 76 -10.72 -4.52 -14.77
CA ASN A 76 -9.35 -5.00 -14.64
C ASN A 76 -8.74 -4.78 -13.25
N THR A 77 -9.52 -4.67 -12.17
CA THR A 77 -8.99 -4.41 -10.82
C THR A 77 -7.86 -5.39 -10.42
N LYS A 78 -8.00 -6.68 -10.74
CA LYS A 78 -6.95 -7.68 -10.49
C LYS A 78 -5.74 -7.48 -11.41
N GLU A 79 -5.97 -7.28 -12.70
CA GLU A 79 -4.90 -7.12 -13.70
C GLU A 79 -4.10 -5.84 -13.49
N MET A 80 -4.76 -4.73 -13.19
CA MET A 80 -4.13 -3.44 -12.88
C MET A 80 -3.37 -3.47 -11.56
N ALA A 81 -3.95 -4.07 -10.51
CA ALA A 81 -3.23 -4.23 -9.24
C ALA A 81 -1.97 -5.07 -9.42
N LEU A 82 -2.05 -6.19 -10.16
CA LEU A 82 -0.90 -7.00 -10.50
C LEU A 82 0.12 -6.26 -11.37
N GLN A 83 -0.34 -5.50 -12.36
CA GLN A 83 0.50 -4.66 -13.20
C GLN A 83 1.29 -3.65 -12.37
N TRP A 84 0.66 -2.96 -11.41
CA TRP A 84 1.37 -1.99 -10.57
C TRP A 84 2.34 -2.63 -9.59
N ILE A 85 2.00 -3.80 -9.06
CA ILE A 85 2.95 -4.58 -8.25
C ILE A 85 4.17 -4.95 -9.11
N ASP A 86 3.93 -5.45 -10.33
CA ASP A 86 4.99 -5.84 -11.25
C ASP A 86 5.85 -4.65 -11.68
N GLU A 87 5.25 -3.52 -12.07
CA GLU A 87 5.96 -2.28 -12.40
C GLU A 87 6.84 -1.78 -11.24
N ALA A 88 6.30 -1.79 -10.02
CA ALA A 88 7.03 -1.34 -8.83
C ALA A 88 8.20 -2.26 -8.45
N LEU A 89 8.11 -3.55 -8.78
CA LEU A 89 9.15 -4.54 -8.55
C LEU A 89 10.18 -4.59 -9.69
N ARG A 90 9.77 -4.29 -10.93
CA ARG A 90 10.64 -4.30 -12.11
C ARG A 90 11.78 -3.29 -12.03
N GLU A 91 11.54 -2.12 -11.43
CA GLU A 91 12.60 -1.13 -11.15
C GLU A 91 13.71 -1.67 -10.23
N LEU A 92 13.41 -2.71 -9.45
CA LEU A 92 14.35 -3.37 -8.54
C LEU A 92 14.95 -4.65 -9.15
N GLY A 93 14.63 -4.97 -10.41
CA GLY A 93 15.09 -6.17 -11.09
C GLY A 93 14.27 -7.44 -10.78
N TYR A 94 13.07 -7.29 -10.21
CA TYR A 94 12.17 -8.41 -9.89
C TYR A 94 10.95 -8.42 -10.81
N GLU A 95 10.34 -9.59 -11.01
CA GLU A 95 9.10 -9.78 -11.78
C GLU A 95 8.09 -10.51 -10.90
N ALA A 96 6.86 -10.00 -10.83
CA ALA A 96 5.79 -10.63 -10.07
C ALA A 96 5.15 -11.74 -10.92
N ARG A 97 5.27 -12.99 -10.51
CA ARG A 97 4.67 -14.14 -11.23
C ARG A 97 3.64 -14.84 -10.35
N PRO A 98 2.45 -15.16 -10.89
CA PRO A 98 1.51 -16.04 -10.21
C PRO A 98 2.18 -17.38 -9.92
N THR A 99 2.14 -17.84 -8.67
CA THR A 99 2.43 -19.23 -8.33
C THR A 99 1.21 -20.08 -8.62
N ALA A 100 1.40 -21.30 -9.16
CA ALA A 100 0.32 -22.19 -9.60
C ALA A 100 -0.61 -22.75 -8.49
N GLY A 101 -0.64 -22.14 -7.31
CA GLY A 101 -1.52 -22.51 -6.20
C GLY A 101 -2.08 -21.27 -5.53
N GLY A 102 -3.32 -20.93 -5.87
CA GLY A 102 -4.12 -19.85 -5.29
C GLY A 102 -5.58 -20.04 -5.63
#